data_AF-A0A516SA07-F1
#
_entry.id   AF-A0A516SA07-F1
#
_cell.length_a   1.000
_cell.length_b   1.000
_cell.length_c   1.000
_cell.angle_alpha   90.00
_cell.angle_beta   90.00
_cell.angle_gamma   90.00
#
_symmetry.space_group_name_H-M   'P 1'
#
loop_
_entity.id
_entity.type
_entity.pdbx_description
1 polymer ?
#
loop_
_entity_poly.entity_id
_entity_poly.type
_entity_poly.pdbx_seq_one_letter_code
_entity_poly.pdbx_strand_id
1 'polypeptide(L)'
;MELKAFLHNLPAFESYHDQYLNALIAELDVEDCPDGFVFIHQGGRDGAMFIILEGSVGIIRRDRPNETDYEVRDLRDGEIFGLLSLVDDMPAAATCVAHGPVKIAALTREGFRTLFQSAPPVCHQLQYMIAVQLARDLQEQNEYLRRHMS
;
A
#
# COMPACT_ATOMS: atom_id res chain seq x y z
N MET A 1 20.87 0.56 -5.14
CA MET A 1 20.38 1.93 -4.91
C MET A 1 20.24 2.12 -3.40
N GLU A 2 20.65 3.25 -2.84
CA GLU A 2 20.46 3.53 -1.41
C GLU A 2 18.97 3.82 -1.17
N LEU A 3 18.28 3.03 -0.33
CA LEU A 3 16.83 3.11 -0.11
C LEU A 3 16.37 4.54 0.23
N LYS A 4 17.18 5.27 0.98
CA LYS A 4 16.95 6.68 1.31
C LYS A 4 16.85 7.58 0.08
N ALA A 5 17.76 7.43 -0.88
CA ALA A 5 17.74 8.21 -2.11
C ALA A 5 16.51 7.90 -2.96
N PHE A 6 16.08 6.63 -2.96
CA PHE A 6 14.83 6.23 -3.61
C PHE A 6 13.62 6.91 -2.96
N LEU A 7 13.50 6.84 -1.63
CA LEU A 7 12.40 7.47 -0.89
C LEU A 7 12.35 8.98 -1.11
N HIS A 8 13.49 9.66 -1.16
CA HIS A 8 13.58 11.09 -1.49
C HIS A 8 13.02 11.44 -2.87
N ASN A 9 13.01 10.50 -3.82
CA ASN A 9 12.44 10.73 -5.15
C ASN A 9 10.92 10.46 -5.20
N LEU A 10 10.32 9.96 -4.13
CA LEU A 10 8.88 9.74 -4.07
C LEU A 10 8.17 11.03 -3.66
N PRO A 11 7.13 11.48 -4.39
CA PRO A 11 6.39 12.70 -4.03
C PRO A 11 5.80 12.66 -2.62
N ALA A 12 5.51 11.47 -2.10
CA ALA A 12 5.03 11.29 -0.74
C ALA A 12 6.07 11.62 0.32
N PHE A 13 7.37 11.61 0.00
CA PHE A 13 8.46 11.69 0.96
C PHE A 13 9.57 12.71 0.65
N GLU A 14 9.56 13.33 -0.54
CA GLU A 14 10.61 14.23 -1.06
C GLU A 14 10.96 15.43 -0.17
N SER A 15 10.05 15.86 0.71
CA SER A 15 10.21 17.04 1.56
C SER A 15 10.65 16.74 2.99
N TYR A 16 10.80 15.46 3.35
CA TYR A 16 11.19 15.11 4.73
C TYR A 16 12.68 15.22 4.96
N HIS A 17 13.03 15.79 6.12
CA HIS A 17 14.40 15.74 6.62
C HIS A 17 14.86 14.29 6.80
N ASP A 18 16.14 14.07 6.51
CA ASP A 18 16.83 12.79 6.63
C ASP A 18 16.58 12.04 7.93
N GLN A 19 16.47 12.73 9.06
CA GLN A 19 16.20 12.09 10.35
C GLN A 19 14.86 11.32 10.36
N TYR A 20 13.84 11.83 9.69
CA TYR A 20 12.51 11.21 9.63
C TYR A 20 12.47 10.08 8.61
N LEU A 21 13.18 10.23 7.49
CA LEU A 21 13.34 9.14 6.53
C LEU A 21 14.17 8.00 7.11
N ASN A 22 15.20 8.28 7.90
CA ASN A 22 15.96 7.26 8.58
C ASN A 22 15.10 6.48 9.57
N ALA A 23 14.20 7.16 10.30
CA ALA A 23 13.25 6.51 11.18
C ALA A 23 12.25 5.63 10.40
N LEU A 24 11.74 6.09 9.24
CA LEU A 24 10.93 5.26 8.34
C LEU A 24 11.72 4.03 7.86
N ILE A 25 12.93 4.23 7.36
CA ILE A 25 13.80 3.17 6.85
C ILE A 25 14.09 2.11 7.93
N ALA A 26 14.23 2.52 9.19
CA ALA A 26 14.47 1.60 10.30
C ALA A 26 13.28 0.66 10.56
N GLU A 27 12.06 1.05 10.17
CA GLU A 27 10.84 0.25 10.30
C GLU A 27 10.45 -0.46 8.99
N LEU A 28 11.26 -0.34 7.94
CA LEU A 28 11.01 -0.95 6.63
C LEU A 28 11.84 -2.22 6.45
N ASP A 29 11.17 -3.32 6.12
CA ASP A 29 11.80 -4.57 5.71
C ASP A 29 11.86 -4.65 4.18
N VAL A 30 13.06 -4.80 3.62
CA VAL A 30 13.27 -4.91 2.18
C VAL A 30 13.33 -6.38 1.77
N GLU A 31 12.45 -6.77 0.85
CA GLU A 31 12.31 -8.16 0.42
C GLU A 31 12.25 -8.28 -1.10
N ASP A 32 12.83 -9.36 -1.62
CA ASP A 32 12.68 -9.78 -3.01
C ASP A 32 11.62 -10.89 -3.07
N CYS A 33 10.57 -10.67 -3.84
CA CYS A 33 9.42 -11.56 -3.97
C CYS A 33 9.39 -12.17 -5.39
N PRO A 34 9.15 -13.49 -5.50
CA PRO A 34 9.07 -14.14 -6.81
C PRO A 34 7.77 -13.80 -7.56
N ASP A 35 7.75 -14.12 -8.85
CA ASP A 35 6.53 -14.07 -9.67
C ASP A 35 5.37 -14.84 -9.02
N GLY A 36 4.18 -14.25 -9.06
CA GLY A 36 2.96 -14.82 -8.46
C GLY A 36 2.90 -14.76 -6.94
N PHE A 37 3.86 -14.13 -6.25
CA PHE A 37 3.78 -13.92 -4.80
C PHE A 37 2.55 -13.07 -4.44
N VAL A 38 1.72 -13.55 -3.52
CA VAL A 38 0.53 -12.83 -3.07
C VAL A 38 0.85 -12.07 -1.79
N PHE A 39 0.87 -10.74 -1.88
CA PHE A 39 1.15 -9.86 -0.74
C PHE A 39 -0.07 -9.70 0.17
N ILE A 40 -1.26 -9.58 -0.44
CA ILE A 40 -2.51 -9.31 0.25
C ILE A 40 -3.60 -10.12 -0.43
N HIS A 41 -4.45 -10.77 0.36
CA HIS A 41 -5.67 -11.41 -0.13
C HIS A 41 -6.87 -10.49 0.14
N GLN A 42 -7.73 -10.30 -0.87
CA GLN A 42 -9.00 -9.60 -0.67
C GLN A 42 -9.79 -10.23 0.49
N GLY A 43 -10.35 -9.39 1.37
CA GLY A 43 -11.05 -9.80 2.57
C GLY A 43 -10.15 -10.22 3.74
N GLY A 44 -8.84 -10.40 3.50
CA GLY A 44 -7.84 -10.62 4.54
C GLY A 44 -7.71 -9.42 5.47
N ARG A 45 -7.33 -9.67 6.73
CA ARG A 45 -7.15 -8.64 7.77
C ARG A 45 -5.68 -8.46 8.16
N ASP A 46 -4.87 -9.43 7.80
CA ASP A 46 -3.43 -9.40 7.97
C ASP A 46 -2.79 -8.70 6.78
N GLY A 47 -1.71 -7.97 7.02
CA GLY A 47 -0.97 -7.32 5.96
C GLY A 47 -0.08 -6.19 6.45
N ALA A 48 0.63 -5.63 5.49
CA ALA A 48 1.50 -4.49 5.64
C ALA A 48 1.19 -3.49 4.52
N MET A 49 1.71 -2.27 4.65
CA MET A 49 1.86 -1.38 3.51
C MET A 49 3.17 -1.70 2.81
N PHE A 50 3.21 -1.55 1.49
CA PHE A 50 4.36 -1.87 0.67
C PHE A 50 4.67 -0.72 -0.29
N ILE A 51 5.96 -0.47 -0.48
CA ILE A 51 6.50 0.42 -1.52
C ILE A 51 7.18 -0.46 -2.56
N ILE A 52 6.80 -0.32 -3.84
CA ILE A 52 7.46 -1.05 -4.92
C ILE A 52 8.80 -0.37 -5.22
N LEU A 53 9.90 -1.06 -4.97
CA LEU A 53 11.24 -0.57 -5.29
C LEU A 53 11.64 -0.92 -6.72
N GLU A 54 11.21 -2.09 -7.20
CA GLU A 54 11.46 -2.58 -8.56
C GLU A 54 10.40 -3.64 -8.92
N GLY A 55 9.85 -3.59 -10.12
CA GLY A 55 8.94 -4.61 -10.67
C GLY A 55 7.49 -4.13 -10.80
N SER A 56 6.54 -5.06 -10.78
CA SER A 56 5.13 -4.73 -10.94
C SER A 56 4.22 -5.60 -10.08
N VAL A 57 3.15 -5.00 -9.55
CA VAL A 57 2.15 -5.68 -8.72
C VAL A 57 0.76 -5.46 -9.31
N GLY A 58 0.08 -6.55 -9.63
CA GLY A 58 -1.30 -6.54 -10.09
C GLY A 58 -2.27 -6.39 -8.92
N ILE A 59 -3.28 -5.53 -9.10
CA ILE A 59 -4.39 -5.37 -8.17
C ILE A 59 -5.61 -6.08 -8.74
N ILE A 60 -6.05 -7.13 -8.07
CA ILE A 60 -7.11 -8.03 -8.52
C ILE A 60 -8.30 -7.90 -7.57
N ARG A 61 -9.50 -7.73 -8.11
CA ARG A 61 -10.73 -7.61 -7.32
C ARG A 61 -11.79 -8.59 -7.78
N ARG A 62 -12.61 -9.01 -6.82
CA ARG A 62 -13.86 -9.72 -7.01
C ARG A 62 -14.99 -8.95 -6.34
N ASP A 63 -16.01 -8.55 -7.09
CA ASP A 63 -17.11 -7.76 -6.52
C ASP A 63 -18.16 -8.65 -5.83
N ARG A 64 -18.36 -9.89 -6.32
CA ARG A 64 -19.29 -10.87 -5.72
C ARG A 64 -18.67 -12.26 -5.61
N PRO A 65 -19.05 -13.08 -4.61
CA PRO A 65 -18.44 -14.40 -4.39
C PRO A 65 -18.44 -15.34 -5.61
N ASN A 66 -19.42 -15.20 -6.51
CA ASN A 66 -19.60 -16.05 -7.69
C ASN A 66 -19.12 -15.41 -9.00
N GLU A 67 -18.51 -14.22 -8.94
CA GLU A 67 -17.94 -13.55 -10.10
C GLU A 67 -16.46 -13.89 -10.26
N THR A 68 -15.97 -13.82 -11.50
CA THR A 68 -14.56 -14.03 -11.80
C THR A 68 -13.75 -12.85 -11.31
N ASP A 69 -12.54 -13.13 -10.83
CA ASP A 69 -11.55 -12.11 -10.55
C ASP A 69 -11.25 -11.30 -11.82
N TYR A 70 -11.12 -9.99 -11.65
CA TYR A 70 -10.64 -9.11 -12.72
C TYR A 70 -9.54 -8.21 -12.20
N GLU A 71 -8.63 -7.87 -13.11
CA GLU A 71 -7.54 -6.95 -12.83
C GLU A 71 -8.06 -5.51 -12.87
N VAL A 72 -7.84 -4.78 -11.79
CA VAL A 72 -8.21 -3.38 -11.64
C VAL A 72 -7.14 -2.50 -12.29
N ARG A 73 -5.87 -2.75 -11.95
CA ARG A 73 -4.69 -2.08 -12.52
C ARG A 73 -3.39 -2.76 -12.08
N ASP A 74 -2.34 -2.51 -12.84
CA ASP A 74 -0.94 -2.76 -12.44
C ASP A 74 -0.34 -1.56 -11.72
N LEU A 75 0.48 -1.85 -10.72
CA LEU A 75 1.34 -0.89 -10.02
C LEU A 75 2.80 -1.10 -10.42
N ARG A 76 3.60 -0.03 -10.36
CA ARG A 76 5.04 -0.05 -10.69
C ARG A 76 5.90 0.65 -9.65
N ASP A 77 7.21 0.66 -9.89
CA ASP A 77 8.24 1.32 -9.10
C ASP A 77 7.79 2.70 -8.57
N GLY A 78 7.92 2.87 -7.27
CA GLY A 78 7.56 4.08 -6.53
C GLY A 78 6.10 4.18 -6.12
N GLU A 79 5.22 3.30 -6.61
CA GLU A 79 3.85 3.20 -6.12
C GLU A 79 3.77 2.47 -4.80
N ILE A 80 2.73 2.83 -4.03
CA ILE A 80 2.48 2.34 -2.68
C ILE A 80 1.15 1.59 -2.68
N PHE A 81 1.12 0.42 -2.06
CA PHE A 81 -0.09 -0.40 -1.91
C PHE A 81 -0.21 -0.98 -0.50
N GLY A 82 -1.38 -1.54 -0.17
CA GLY A 82 -1.63 -2.07 1.17
C GLY A 82 -1.76 -0.99 2.26
N LEU A 83 -1.95 0.29 1.90
CA LEU A 83 -2.10 1.39 2.88
C LEU A 83 -3.17 1.11 3.93
N LEU A 84 -4.32 0.58 3.51
CA LEU A 84 -5.43 0.28 4.41
C LEU A 84 -5.13 -0.88 5.36
N SER A 85 -4.15 -1.73 5.06
CA SER A 85 -3.69 -2.80 5.97
C SER A 85 -3.04 -2.23 7.23
N LEU A 86 -2.66 -0.95 7.25
CA LEU A 86 -2.20 -0.27 8.46
C LEU A 86 -3.35 0.12 9.42
N VAL A 87 -4.61 0.07 8.97
CA VAL A 87 -5.80 0.42 9.78
C VAL A 87 -6.36 -0.84 10.43
N ASP A 88 -6.60 -0.80 11.75
CA ASP A 88 -7.03 -1.99 12.51
C ASP A 88 -8.39 -2.50 12.03
N ASP A 89 -8.52 -3.83 11.96
CA ASP A 89 -9.74 -4.55 11.59
C ASP A 89 -10.39 -4.19 10.25
N MET A 90 -9.63 -3.54 9.36
CA MET A 90 -10.09 -3.25 8.00
C MET A 90 -9.78 -4.43 7.06
N PRO A 91 -10.79 -5.08 6.44
CA PRO A 91 -10.53 -6.09 5.43
C PRO A 91 -9.94 -5.44 4.17
N ALA A 92 -8.98 -6.12 3.55
CA ALA A 92 -8.39 -5.66 2.29
C ALA A 92 -9.43 -5.62 1.16
N ALA A 93 -9.44 -4.53 0.40
CA ALA A 93 -10.40 -4.30 -0.68
C ALA A 93 -10.09 -5.12 -1.96
N ALA A 94 -8.84 -5.58 -2.11
CA ALA A 94 -8.36 -6.29 -3.29
C ALA A 94 -7.21 -7.24 -2.93
N THR A 95 -6.97 -8.19 -3.81
CA THR A 95 -5.79 -9.06 -3.79
C THR A 95 -4.65 -8.34 -4.51
N CYS A 96 -3.44 -8.39 -3.97
CA CYS A 96 -2.23 -7.80 -4.57
C CYS A 96 -1.23 -8.91 -4.86
N VAL A 97 -0.82 -9.05 -6.12
CA VAL A 97 0.04 -10.16 -6.58
C VAL A 97 1.23 -9.64 -7.39
N ALA A 98 2.41 -10.22 -7.19
CA ALA A 98 3.59 -9.93 -7.98
C ALA A 98 3.39 -10.37 -9.44
N HIS A 99 3.66 -9.47 -10.38
CA HIS A 99 3.74 -9.75 -11.81
C HIS A 99 5.22 -9.75 -12.24
N GLY A 100 5.83 -10.93 -12.24
CA GLY A 100 7.27 -11.11 -12.32
C GLY A 100 7.97 -10.95 -10.96
N PRO A 101 9.31 -11.02 -10.90
CA PRO A 101 10.07 -10.70 -9.70
C PRO A 101 9.84 -9.25 -9.28
N VAL A 102 9.58 -9.03 -7.99
CA VAL A 102 9.33 -7.70 -7.41
C VAL A 102 10.19 -7.50 -6.19
N LYS A 103 10.78 -6.31 -6.06
CA LYS A 103 11.42 -5.88 -4.82
C LYS A 103 10.57 -4.84 -4.13
N ILE A 104 10.33 -5.02 -2.83
CA ILE A 104 9.51 -4.11 -2.03
C ILE A 104 10.24 -3.61 -0.79
N ALA A 105 9.71 -2.55 -0.19
CA ALA A 105 9.91 -2.22 1.22
C ALA A 105 8.56 -2.33 1.95
N ALA A 106 8.49 -3.15 2.98
CA ALA A 106 7.28 -3.43 3.76
C ALA A 106 7.28 -2.65 5.07
N LEU A 107 6.15 -1.99 5.37
CA LEU A 107 5.88 -1.37 6.67
C LEU A 107 4.74 -2.13 7.35
N THR A 108 5.06 -2.83 8.43
CA THR A 108 4.05 -3.53 9.23
C THR A 108 3.20 -2.54 10.04
N ARG A 109 2.06 -3.02 10.52
CA ARG A 109 1.20 -2.27 11.45
C ARG A 109 1.94 -1.88 12.75
N GLU A 110 2.84 -2.74 13.22
CA GLU A 110 3.68 -2.46 14.38
C GLU A 110 4.72 -1.38 14.07
N GLY A 111 5.42 -1.48 12.93
CA GLY A 111 6.35 -0.44 12.50
C GLY A 111 5.66 0.90 12.31
N PHE A 112 4.46 0.91 11.72
CA PHE A 112 3.65 2.12 11.63
C PHE A 112 3.30 2.71 13.01
N ARG A 113 2.98 1.88 14.01
CA ARG A 113 2.77 2.31 15.40
C ARG A 113 4.04 2.91 16.01
N THR A 114 5.23 2.38 15.73
CA THR A 114 6.50 2.95 16.17
C THR A 114 6.73 4.35 15.59
N LEU A 115 6.38 4.56 14.31
CA LEU A 115 6.54 5.85 13.64
C LEU A 115 5.72 6.99 14.26
N PHE A 116 4.62 6.70 14.96
CA PHE A 116 3.89 7.72 15.72
C PHE A 116 4.77 8.41 16.77
N GLN A 117 5.75 7.71 17.31
CA GLN A 117 6.64 8.22 18.35
C GLN A 117 7.94 8.75 17.77
N SER A 118 8.53 8.02 16.81
CA SER A 118 9.86 8.31 16.28
C SER A 118 9.87 9.31 15.10
N ALA A 119 8.80 9.36 14.30
CA ALA A 119 8.70 10.25 13.14
C ALA A 119 7.28 10.76 12.88
N PRO A 120 6.71 11.60 13.76
CA PRO A 120 5.34 12.11 13.61
C PRO A 120 5.03 12.74 12.24
N PRO A 121 5.93 13.51 11.58
CA PRO A 121 5.64 14.07 10.26
C PRO A 121 5.41 13.02 9.17
N VAL A 122 6.16 11.91 9.19
CA VAL A 122 5.99 10.79 8.27
C VAL A 122 4.68 10.06 8.58
N CYS A 123 4.40 9.85 9.87
CA CYS A 123 3.14 9.25 10.30
C CYS A 123 1.92 10.06 9.82
N HIS A 124 1.94 11.39 9.98
CA HIS A 124 0.86 12.25 9.49
C HIS A 124 0.65 12.14 7.98
N GLN A 125 1.72 11.98 7.21
CA GLN A 125 1.63 11.78 5.76
C GLN A 125 0.97 10.46 5.39
N LEU A 126 1.37 9.37 6.05
CA LEU A 126 0.75 8.06 5.86
C LEU A 126 -0.74 8.12 6.22
N GLN A 127 -1.09 8.79 7.32
CA GLN A 127 -2.49 9.03 7.70
C GLN A 127 -3.25 9.84 6.65
N TYR A 128 -2.65 10.90 6.09
CA TYR A 128 -3.25 11.69 5.01
C TYR A 128 -3.49 10.83 3.77
N MET A 129 -2.52 10.01 3.37
CA MET A 129 -2.65 9.08 2.26
C MET A 129 -3.78 8.06 2.48
N ILE A 130 -3.87 7.48 3.69
CA ILE A 130 -4.97 6.58 4.08
C ILE A 130 -6.32 7.31 3.97
N ALA A 131 -6.43 8.53 4.49
CA ALA A 131 -7.66 9.31 4.44
C ALA A 131 -8.08 9.62 3.00
N VAL A 132 -7.14 10.00 2.14
CA VAL A 132 -7.39 10.23 0.71
C VAL A 132 -7.83 8.95 0.01
N GLN A 133 -7.18 7.81 0.30
CA GLN A 133 -7.56 6.52 -0.28
C GLN A 133 -8.99 6.13 0.13
N LEU A 134 -9.33 6.21 1.42
CA LEU A 134 -10.67 5.92 1.92
C LEU A 134 -11.74 6.82 1.28
N ALA A 135 -11.43 8.10 1.08
CA ALA A 135 -12.33 9.03 0.41
C ALA A 135 -12.58 8.65 -1.05
N ARG A 136 -11.54 8.22 -1.78
CA ARG A 136 -11.67 7.72 -3.16
C ARG A 136 -12.49 6.44 -3.21
N ASP A 137 -12.18 5.47 -2.36
CA ASP A 137 -12.92 4.19 -2.31
C ASP A 137 -14.40 4.44 -2.02
N LEU A 138 -14.72 5.34 -1.09
CA LEU A 138 -16.11 5.73 -0.79
C LEU A 138 -16.81 6.40 -1.99
N GLN A 139 -16.12 7.27 -2.71
CA GLN A 139 -16.65 7.92 -3.92
C GLN A 139 -16.95 6.88 -5.01
N GLU A 140 -16.03 5.95 -5.25
CA GLU A 140 -16.20 4.86 -6.22
C GLU A 140 -17.38 3.94 -5.86
N GLN A 141 -17.49 3.54 -4.59
CA GLN A 141 -18.62 2.74 -4.10
C GLN A 141 -19.95 3.47 -4.27
N ASN A 142 -20.01 4.77 -3.95
CA ASN A 142 -21.21 5.57 -4.14
C ASN A 142 -21.62 5.70 -5.61
N GLU A 143 -20.65 5.85 -6.52
CA GLU A 143 -20.92 5.86 -7.96
C GLU A 143 -21.42 4.51 -8.46
N TYR A 144 -20.82 3.41 -8.00
CA TYR A 144 -21.27 2.07 -8.34
C TYR A 144 -22.73 1.85 -7.94
N LEU A 145 -23.09 2.19 -6.69
CA LEU A 145 -24.46 2.05 -6.18
C LEU A 145 -25.45 2.88 -7.01
N ARG A 146 -25.11 4.13 -7.34
CA ARG A 146 -25.97 5.00 -8.16
C ARG A 146 -26.24 4.44 -9.56
N ARG A 147 -25.25 3.78 -10.17
CA ARG A 147 -25.38 3.20 -11.52
C ARG A 147 -26.20 1.91 -11.57
N HIS A 148 -26.30 1.17 -10.46
CA HIS A 148 -26.93 -0.16 -10.43
C HIS A 148 -28.22 -0.25 -9.59
N MET A 149 -28.58 0.82 -8.88
CA MET A 149 -29.82 0.90 -8.07
C MET A 149 -30.87 1.87 -8.67
N SER A 150 -30.67 2.37 -9.89
CA SER A 150 -31.65 3.15 -10.67
C SER A 150 -32.35 2.28 -11.70
#